data_AF-A0A7K6EUH2-F1
#
_entry.id   AF-A0A7K6EUH2-F1
#
_cell.length_a   1.000
_cell.length_b   1.000
_cell.length_c   1.000
_cell.angle_alpha   90.00
_cell.angle_beta   90.00
_cell.angle_gamma   90.00
#
_symmetry.space_group_name_H-M   'P 1'
#
loop_
_entity.id
_entity.type
_entity.pdbx_description
1 polymer ?
#
loop_
_entity_poly.entity_id
_entity_poly.type
_entity_poly.pdbx_seq_one_letter_code
_entity_poly.pdbx_strand_id
1 'polypeptide(L)'
;QCLLSGSWRSNTGCRMVVSTLGKDRRFSGSYLPGPAAGNSELLTSPLEGSQQDTGLVQQPTFSFTVNWQLRETARTTVFLGQCYVDPNGEETLHALWLLREATDSPAEDWKATQ
;
A
#
# COMPACT_ATOMS: atom_id res chain seq x y z
N GLN A 1 -4.50 -4.78 19.25
CA GLN A 1 -4.77 -5.70 18.14
C GLN A 1 -4.87 -4.84 16.90
N CYS A 2 -3.88 -4.87 16.00
CA CYS A 2 -3.88 -3.92 14.89
C CYS A 2 -4.63 -4.46 13.67
N LEU A 3 -5.73 -3.80 13.28
CA LEU A 3 -6.52 -4.13 12.09
C LEU A 3 -6.29 -3.07 11.01
N LEU A 4 -5.98 -3.50 9.78
CA LEU A 4 -5.71 -2.53 8.70
C LEU A 4 -6.95 -1.76 8.22
N SER A 5 -8.16 -2.24 8.50
CA SER A 5 -9.41 -1.54 8.14
C SER A 5 -9.46 -0.13 8.74
N GLY A 6 -9.66 0.87 7.89
CA GLY A 6 -9.69 2.27 8.32
C GLY A 6 -8.94 3.19 7.37
N SER A 7 -8.59 4.39 7.88
CA SER A 7 -7.84 5.39 7.14
C SER A 7 -6.45 5.56 7.74
N TRP A 8 -5.43 5.49 6.90
CA TRP A 8 -4.03 5.63 7.26
C TRP A 8 -3.41 6.80 6.53
N ARG A 9 -2.43 7.43 7.16
CA ARG A 9 -1.64 8.52 6.57
C ARG A 9 -0.17 8.25 6.78
N SER A 10 0.60 8.36 5.71
CA SER A 10 2.06 8.27 5.76
C SER A 10 2.69 9.61 6.15
N ASN A 11 3.97 9.56 6.55
CA ASN A 11 4.80 10.75 6.81
C ASN A 11 5.00 11.64 5.57
N THR A 12 4.94 11.08 4.36
CA THR A 12 5.01 11.83 3.09
C THR A 12 3.66 12.39 2.62
N GLY A 13 2.61 12.17 3.41
CA GLY A 13 1.28 12.72 3.16
C GLY A 13 0.38 11.86 2.26
N CYS A 14 0.81 10.68 1.81
CA CYS A 14 -0.09 9.71 1.16
C CYS A 14 -1.20 9.29 2.12
N ARG A 15 -2.41 9.06 1.59
CA ARG A 15 -3.56 8.55 2.33
C ARG A 15 -3.97 7.20 1.76
N MET A 16 -4.21 6.25 2.64
CA MET A 16 -4.72 4.93 2.31
C MET A 16 -6.03 4.70 3.04
N VAL A 17 -7.05 4.20 2.37
CA VAL A 17 -8.32 3.79 2.98
C VAL A 17 -8.55 2.32 2.68
N VAL A 18 -8.65 1.49 3.70
CA VAL A 18 -8.94 0.05 3.60
C VAL A 18 -10.38 -0.17 4.01
N SER A 19 -11.23 -0.60 3.07
CA SER A 19 -12.68 -0.61 3.21
C SER A 19 -13.28 -1.97 3.55
N THR A 20 -12.65 -3.07 3.11
CA THR A 20 -13.21 -4.42 3.29
C THR A 20 -12.14 -5.38 3.77
N LEU A 21 -12.35 -6.10 4.87
CA LEU A 21 -11.61 -7.33 5.19
C LEU A 21 -12.52 -8.52 4.84
N GLY A 22 -12.16 -9.26 3.79
CA GLY A 22 -12.77 -10.53 3.44
C GLY A 22 -12.55 -11.58 4.52
N LYS A 23 -13.39 -12.62 4.54
CA LYS A 23 -13.27 -13.74 5.50
C LYS A 23 -11.94 -14.50 5.38
N ASP A 24 -11.28 -14.37 4.23
CA ASP A 24 -9.98 -14.91 3.90
C ASP A 24 -8.82 -13.95 4.22
N ARG A 25 -9.09 -12.89 4.99
CA ARG A 25 -8.12 -11.86 5.40
C ARG A 25 -7.56 -11.03 4.24
N ARG A 26 -8.17 -11.14 3.06
CA ARG A 26 -7.91 -10.21 1.95
C ARG A 26 -8.58 -8.89 2.24
N PHE A 27 -8.04 -7.81 1.69
CA PHE A 27 -8.71 -6.53 1.72
C PHE A 27 -8.61 -5.78 0.41
N SER A 28 -9.51 -4.82 0.24
CA SER A 28 -9.49 -3.84 -0.84
C SER A 28 -9.63 -2.44 -0.26
N GLY A 29 -9.29 -1.45 -1.08
CA GLY A 29 -9.30 -0.07 -0.66
C GLY A 29 -8.91 0.90 -1.75
N SER A 30 -8.52 2.09 -1.33
CA SER A 30 -7.98 3.13 -2.19
C SER A 30 -6.71 3.75 -1.63
N TYR A 31 -5.83 4.16 -2.54
CA TYR A 31 -4.59 4.84 -2.25
C TYR A 31 -4.57 6.19 -2.96
N LEU A 32 -4.38 7.25 -2.19
CA LEU A 32 -4.16 8.60 -2.68
C LEU A 32 -2.70 8.98 -2.38
N PRO A 33 -1.87 9.16 -3.41
CA PRO A 33 -0.47 9.49 -3.20
C PRO A 33 -0.32 10.92 -2.65
N GLY A 34 0.77 11.14 -1.93
CA GLY A 34 1.08 12.42 -1.29
C GLY A 34 1.64 13.45 -2.28
N PRO A 35 1.70 14.74 -1.89
CA PRO A 35 2.18 15.83 -2.74
C PRO A 35 3.61 15.65 -3.25
N ALA A 36 4.44 14.90 -2.51
CA ALA A 36 5.84 14.63 -2.86
C ALA A 36 6.02 13.64 -4.01
N ALA A 37 4.96 12.98 -4.49
CA ALA A 37 5.03 12.00 -5.57
C ALA A 37 5.25 12.62 -6.97
N GLY A 38 5.52 13.93 -7.06
CA GLY A 38 6.04 14.60 -8.25
C GLY A 38 5.07 14.79 -9.42
N ASN A 39 3.88 14.18 -9.38
CA ASN A 39 2.92 14.22 -10.48
C ASN A 39 1.62 14.94 -10.06
N SER A 40 1.35 16.07 -10.72
CA SER A 40 0.14 16.91 -10.58
C SER A 40 -1.17 16.17 -10.91
N GLU A 41 -1.11 14.99 -11.54
CA GLU A 41 -2.28 14.25 -12.05
C GLU A 41 -2.59 12.94 -11.30
N LEU A 42 -2.00 12.70 -10.13
CA LEU A 42 -2.18 11.41 -9.46
C LEU A 42 -3.62 11.22 -8.94
N LEU A 43 -4.32 10.27 -9.54
CA LEU A 43 -5.68 9.88 -9.19
C LEU A 43 -5.69 8.89 -8.03
N THR A 44 -6.77 8.92 -7.24
CA THR A 44 -7.08 7.87 -6.28
C THR A 44 -7.07 6.52 -6.98
N SER A 45 -6.19 5.63 -6.55
CA SER A 45 -5.92 4.34 -7.21
C SER A 45 -6.42 3.18 -6.35
N PRO A 46 -6.98 2.11 -6.93
CA PRO A 46 -7.42 0.95 -6.18
C PRO A 46 -6.22 0.21 -5.57
N LEU A 47 -6.42 -0.35 -4.39
CA LEU A 47 -5.48 -1.29 -3.77
C LEU A 47 -6.16 -2.58 -3.37
N GLU A 48 -5.39 -3.67 -3.38
CA GLU A 48 -5.80 -4.99 -2.89
C GLU A 48 -4.65 -5.66 -2.13
N GLY A 49 -4.97 -6.36 -1.06
CA GLY A 49 -3.95 -6.97 -0.21
C GLY A 49 -4.47 -8.03 0.72
N SER A 50 -3.66 -8.38 1.71
CA SER A 50 -4.00 -9.30 2.79
C SER A 50 -3.23 -8.97 4.06
N GLN A 51 -3.82 -9.30 5.20
CA GLN A 51 -3.21 -9.17 6.52
C GLN A 51 -3.14 -10.54 7.21
N GLN A 52 -2.11 -10.80 8.00
CA GLN A 52 -2.10 -11.98 8.87
C GLN A 52 -3.23 -11.91 9.92
N ASP A 53 -3.61 -13.07 10.46
CA ASP A 53 -4.69 -13.15 11.43
C ASP A 53 -4.31 -12.46 12.75
N THR A 54 -5.04 -11.41 13.09
CA THR A 54 -4.83 -10.63 14.32
C THR A 54 -5.22 -11.39 15.59
N GLY A 55 -6.04 -12.44 15.47
CA GLY A 55 -6.34 -13.36 16.57
C GLY A 55 -5.19 -14.33 16.88
N LEU A 56 -4.27 -14.54 15.93
CA LEU A 56 -3.09 -15.38 16.10
C LEU A 56 -1.82 -14.57 16.38
N VAL A 57 -1.70 -13.37 15.79
CA VAL A 57 -0.53 -12.51 15.88
C VAL A 57 -0.97 -11.08 16.21
N GLN A 58 -0.56 -10.56 17.36
CA GLN A 58 -1.01 -9.24 17.85
C GLN A 58 -0.54 -8.07 16.97
N GLN A 59 0.63 -8.23 16.32
CA GLN A 59 1.29 -7.25 15.46
C GLN A 59 1.54 -7.89 14.08
N PRO A 60 0.49 -8.08 13.27
CA PRO A 60 0.52 -8.90 12.07
C PRO A 60 1.31 -8.25 10.93
N THR A 61 1.89 -9.09 10.07
CA THR A 61 2.38 -8.62 8.77
C THR A 61 1.25 -8.45 7.78
N PHE A 62 1.46 -7.62 6.77
CA PHE A 62 0.52 -7.37 5.69
C PHE A 62 1.25 -7.11 4.37
N SER A 63 0.54 -7.30 3.27
CA SER A 63 1.00 -6.86 1.96
C SER A 63 -0.16 -6.36 1.14
N PHE A 64 0.05 -5.36 0.30
CA PHE A 64 -0.94 -4.92 -0.68
C PHE A 64 -0.29 -4.39 -1.94
N THR A 65 -1.06 -4.37 -3.02
CA THR A 65 -0.69 -3.85 -4.33
C THR A 65 -1.55 -2.64 -4.62
N VAL A 66 -0.96 -1.57 -5.13
CA VAL A 66 -1.63 -0.39 -5.67
C VAL A 66 -1.46 -0.42 -7.18
N ASN A 67 -2.58 -0.48 -7.90
CA ASN A 67 -2.60 -0.39 -9.36
C ASN A 67 -2.89 1.07 -9.74
N TRP A 68 -1.85 1.80 -10.14
CA TRP A 68 -1.95 3.25 -10.30
C TRP A 68 -2.83 3.63 -11.49
N GLN A 69 -3.83 4.47 -11.22
CA GLN A 69 -4.60 5.13 -12.26
C GLN A 69 -3.77 6.32 -12.79
N LEU A 70 -3.10 6.11 -13.92
CA LEU A 70 -2.24 7.07 -14.59
C LEU A 70 -2.71 7.29 -16.02
N ARG A 71 -2.34 8.44 -16.61
CA ARG A 71 -2.68 8.76 -18.00
C ARG A 71 -1.66 8.27 -19.03
N GLU A 72 -0.42 8.03 -18.62
CA GLU A 72 0.69 7.78 -19.56
C GLU A 72 1.20 6.33 -19.46
N THR A 73 1.94 6.00 -18.40
CA THR A 73 2.58 4.69 -18.24
C THR A 73 1.93 3.88 -17.13
N ALA A 74 1.65 2.60 -17.40
CA ALA A 74 1.15 1.68 -16.37
C ALA A 74 2.21 1.49 -15.27
N ARG A 75 1.79 1.66 -14.01
CA ARG A 75 2.64 1.45 -12.84
C ARG A 75 1.90 0.65 -11.79
N THR A 76 2.66 -0.13 -11.04
CA THR A 76 2.18 -0.88 -9.89
C THR A 76 3.14 -0.71 -8.74
N THR A 77 2.64 -0.47 -7.53
CA THR A 77 3.47 -0.52 -6.32
C THR A 77 3.00 -1.64 -5.42
N VAL A 78 3.93 -2.46 -4.94
CA VAL A 78 3.66 -3.41 -3.86
C VAL A 78 4.21 -2.87 -2.56
N PHE A 79 3.46 -3.06 -1.48
CA PHE A 79 3.86 -2.75 -0.12
C PHE A 79 3.91 -4.05 0.68
N LEU A 80 4.94 -4.21 1.50
CA LEU A 80 5.08 -5.28 2.46
C LEU A 80 5.49 -4.67 3.80
N GLY A 81 4.78 -5.01 4.86
CA GLY A 81 5.02 -4.39 6.14
C GLY A 81 4.45 -5.15 7.32
N GLN A 82 4.52 -4.50 8.46
CA GLN A 82 3.99 -4.97 9.73
C GLN A 82 3.31 -3.83 10.46
N CYS A 83 2.18 -4.15 11.09
CA CYS A 83 1.53 -3.21 11.98
C CYS A 83 2.00 -3.38 13.42
N TYR A 84 2.35 -2.27 14.05
CA TYR A 84 2.77 -2.19 15.44
C TYR A 84 1.73 -1.44 16.27
N VAL A 85 1.65 -1.76 17.57
CA VAL A 85 0.85 -1.01 18.55
C VAL A 85 1.78 -0.63 19.69
N ASP A 86 1.88 0.65 19.98
CA ASP A 86 2.72 1.16 21.06
C ASP A 86 2.04 0.99 22.46
N PRO A 87 2.76 1.26 23.57
CA PRO A 87 2.17 1.18 24.91
C PRO A 87 1.00 2.14 25.18
N ASN A 88 0.84 3.20 24.37
CA ASN A 88 -0.27 4.15 24.44
C ASN A 88 -1.47 3.71 23.60
N GLY A 89 -1.33 2.63 22.83
CA GLY A 89 -2.34 2.13 21.89
C GLY A 89 -2.29 2.77 20.51
N GLU A 90 -1.26 3.56 20.20
CA GLU A 90 -1.07 4.13 18.86
C GLU A 90 -0.64 3.03 17.88
N GLU A 91 -1.35 2.94 16.76
CA GLU A 91 -1.08 1.96 15.71
C GLU A 91 -0.23 2.57 14.60
N THR A 92 0.84 1.89 14.21
CA THR A 92 1.73 2.35 13.12
C THR A 92 1.99 1.24 12.11
N LEU A 93 2.02 1.62 10.83
CA LEU A 93 2.37 0.71 9.74
C LEU A 93 3.82 0.96 9.32
N HIS A 94 4.69 -0.01 9.54
CA HIS A 94 6.05 0.02 9.02
C HIS A 94 6.09 -0.83 7.75
N ALA A 95 6.37 -0.21 6.61
CA ALA A 95 6.35 -0.88 5.33
C ALA A 95 7.52 -0.46 4.44
N LEU A 96 7.96 -1.40 3.63
CA LEU A 96 8.78 -1.18 2.45
C LEU A 96 7.89 -1.26 1.22
N TRP A 97 8.35 -0.69 0.12
CA TRP A 97 7.63 -0.72 -1.14
C TRP A 97 8.59 -0.96 -2.31
N LEU A 98 8.03 -1.51 -3.39
CA LEU A 98 8.68 -1.59 -4.70
C LEU A 98 7.72 -1.00 -5.72
N LEU A 99 8.16 0.02 -6.45
CA LEU A 99 7.44 0.58 -7.58
C LEU A 99 7.93 -0.11 -8.85
N ARG A 100 7.01 -0.64 -9.64
CA ARG A 100 7.27 -1.19 -10.97
C ARG A 100 6.61 -0.34 -12.03
N GLU A 101 7.41 0.15 -12.97
CA GLU A 101 6.94 0.80 -14.19
C GLU A 101 6.91 -0.21 -15.35
N ALA A 102 5.90 -0.12 -16.21
CA ALA A 102 5.87 -0.87 -17.45
C ALA A 102 6.94 -0.38 -18.42
N THR A 103 7.62 -1.30 -19.10
CA THR A 103 8.68 -1.02 -20.07
C THR A 103 8.29 -1.53 -21.44
N ASP A 104 8.68 -0.82 -22.49
CA ASP A 104 8.41 -1.22 -23.88
C ASP A 104 9.20 -2.45 -24.33
N SER A 105 10.34 -2.74 -23.68
CA SER A 105 11.14 -3.92 -23.98
C SER A 105 11.91 -4.46 -22.76
N PRO A 106 12.31 -5.75 -22.76
CA PRO A 106 13.14 -6.32 -21.70
C PRO A 106 14.50 -5.65 -21.53
N ALA A 107 15.03 -4.96 -22.56
CA ALA A 107 16.32 -4.28 -22.48
C ALA A 107 16.29 -3.07 -21.52
N GLU A 108 15.11 -2.52 -21.27
CA GLU A 108 14.88 -1.37 -20.39
C GLU A 108 14.47 -1.79 -18.96
N ASP A 109 14.38 -3.10 -18.68
CA ASP A 109 13.89 -3.64 -17.41
C ASP A 109 14.70 -3.20 -16.19
N TRP A 110 16.01 -3.05 -16.38
CA TRP A 110 16.96 -2.76 -15.31
C TRP A 110 16.68 -1.46 -14.54
N LYS A 111 15.98 -0.50 -15.16
CA LYS A 111 15.60 0.80 -14.57
C LYS A 111 14.14 0.87 -14.13
N ALA A 112 13.38 -0.22 -14.30
CA ALA A 112 11.93 -0.22 -14.16
C ALA A 112 11.44 -0.42 -12.72
N THR A 113 12.35 -0.75 -11.80
CA THR A 113 12.04 -0.97 -10.39
C THR A 113 12.77 0.03 -9.50
N GLN A 114 12.00 0.71 -8.64
CA GLN A 114 12.48 1.59 -7.58
C GLN A 114 12.12 1.00 -6.21
#